data_AF-A0A7U9RCC9-F1
#
_entry.id   AF-A0A7U9RCC9-F1
#
_cell.length_a   1.000
_cell.length_b   1.000
_cell.length_c   1.000
_cell.angle_alpha   90.00
_cell.angle_beta   90.00
_cell.angle_gamma   90.00
#
_symmetry.space_group_name_H-M   'P 1'
#
loop_
_entity.id
_entity.type
_entity.pdbx_description
1 polymer ?
#
loop_
_entity_poly.entity_id
_entity_poly.type
_entity_poly.pdbx_seq_one_letter_code
_entity_poly.pdbx_strand_id
1 'polypeptide(L)'
;MVRELHKNGIEVIMQFYFPPEIRQLYMLDVIKHWVMEYHIDGVRISGFHIPFRLLAEEPVLRNTKIWCSYLPNEDFPVISNPIFKNFISDNGNYRNDIRRFLKGDEGLLSQALGYHRCNPKEHGVVNYLADYDGFTLYDCVSYERKHNEANGEDNRDGADVNFTWNCGVEGDTRKKSIMDLRMKQIKNALSFVFLSQGIPFIYSGDEFASSRKGNNNCYCQDNETGWVNWKDNQFSREILAYTQFLIRLRKEHPILHMKDELLVMDSKGCGCPDISYHGIEAWRPDFGHISRMIGIVLCGQYAPGEEDASFYIACNMHWESHKLALPKLSRDEKWVKISDTSLSVDALPQNEWENRQEEGDDHVVTADCRSISVYMSKKCKETKSGKKERRSPARSQGKKDKSKER
;
A
#
# COMPACT_ATOMS: atom_id res chain seq x y z
N MET A 1 4.92 -23.43 19.44
CA MET A 1 4.97 -22.26 18.54
C MET A 1 3.58 -21.68 18.30
N VAL A 2 2.69 -22.33 17.54
CA VAL A 2 1.36 -21.79 17.16
C VAL A 2 0.57 -21.21 18.33
N ARG A 3 0.41 -21.97 19.42
CA ARG A 3 -0.28 -21.51 20.64
C ARG A 3 0.25 -20.19 21.20
N GLU A 4 1.56 -19.93 21.10
CA GLU A 4 2.16 -18.71 21.63
C GLU A 4 1.92 -17.52 20.69
N LEU A 5 1.93 -17.74 19.38
CA LEU A 5 1.55 -16.73 18.39
C LEU A 5 0.08 -16.31 18.57
N HIS A 6 -0.82 -17.28 18.77
CA HIS A 6 -2.23 -17.02 19.01
C HIS A 6 -2.50 -16.20 20.28
N LYS A 7 -1.78 -16.46 21.38
CA LYS A 7 -1.87 -15.63 22.60
C LYS A 7 -1.53 -14.15 22.34
N ASN A 8 -0.72 -13.88 21.33
CA ASN A 8 -0.31 -12.55 20.93
C ASN A 8 -1.14 -12.00 19.74
N GLY A 9 -2.24 -12.67 19.37
CA GLY A 9 -3.09 -12.25 18.26
C GLY A 9 -2.43 -12.38 16.88
N ILE A 10 -1.46 -13.28 16.73
CA ILE A 10 -0.74 -13.52 15.48
C ILE A 10 -1.22 -14.85 14.90
N GLU A 11 -1.78 -14.79 13.70
CA GLU A 11 -2.20 -15.96 12.92
C GLU A 11 -1.01 -16.64 12.22
N VAL A 12 -1.15 -17.93 11.93
CA VAL A 12 -0.12 -18.76 11.28
C VAL A 12 -0.65 -19.29 9.96
N ILE A 13 0.00 -18.88 8.86
CA ILE A 13 -0.23 -19.42 7.52
C ILE A 13 1.00 -20.23 7.12
N MET A 14 0.81 -21.51 6.79
CA MET A 14 1.91 -22.41 6.38
C MET A 14 1.95 -22.61 4.87
N GLN A 15 3.15 -22.62 4.30
CA GLN A 15 3.34 -22.90 2.87
C GLN A 15 3.43 -24.41 2.61
N PHE A 16 2.70 -24.88 1.60
CA PHE A 16 2.71 -26.26 1.12
C PHE A 16 3.03 -26.30 -0.37
N TYR A 17 3.88 -27.25 -0.75
CA TYR A 17 4.14 -27.60 -2.14
C TYR A 17 3.70 -29.04 -2.39
N PHE A 18 2.82 -29.25 -3.35
CA PHE A 18 2.34 -30.58 -3.75
C PHE A 18 2.88 -30.99 -5.14
N PRO A 19 3.78 -31.97 -5.22
CA PRO A 19 4.31 -32.46 -6.49
C PRO A 19 3.25 -33.28 -7.28
N PRO A 20 3.45 -33.53 -8.58
CA PRO A 20 2.41 -34.06 -9.48
C PRO A 20 1.93 -35.48 -9.13
N GLU A 21 2.73 -36.27 -8.45
CA GLU A 21 2.39 -37.62 -7.98
C GLU A 21 1.37 -37.65 -6.83
N ILE A 22 1.15 -36.51 -6.16
CA ILE A 22 0.22 -36.43 -5.04
C ILE A 22 -1.22 -36.32 -5.55
N ARG A 23 -2.12 -37.14 -4.98
CA ARG A 23 -3.54 -37.13 -5.34
C ARG A 23 -4.30 -36.07 -4.56
N GLN A 24 -5.30 -35.48 -5.20
CA GLN A 24 -6.12 -34.39 -4.64
C GLN A 24 -6.74 -34.70 -3.27
N LEU A 25 -7.29 -35.90 -3.07
CA LEU A 25 -7.87 -36.29 -1.77
C LEU A 25 -6.81 -36.34 -0.67
N TYR A 26 -5.59 -36.78 -0.99
CA TYR A 26 -4.50 -36.79 -0.02
C TYR A 26 -4.04 -35.36 0.31
N MET A 27 -4.02 -34.45 -0.67
CA MET A 27 -3.74 -33.02 -0.40
C MET A 27 -4.74 -32.44 0.60
N LEU A 28 -6.03 -32.74 0.40
CA LEU A 28 -7.10 -32.30 1.29
C LEU A 28 -6.91 -32.86 2.71
N ASP A 29 -6.62 -34.16 2.85
CA ASP A 29 -6.37 -34.79 4.14
C ASP A 29 -5.16 -34.18 4.87
N VAL A 30 -4.07 -33.90 4.16
CA VAL A 30 -2.89 -33.20 4.71
C VAL A 30 -3.30 -31.84 5.25
N ILE A 31 -3.98 -31.02 4.46
CA ILE A 31 -4.38 -29.66 4.88
C ILE A 31 -5.31 -29.73 6.09
N LYS A 32 -6.31 -30.61 6.09
CA LYS A 32 -7.21 -30.82 7.22
C LYS A 32 -6.46 -31.23 8.47
N HIS A 33 -5.51 -32.14 8.36
CA HIS A 33 -4.68 -32.56 9.50
C HIS A 33 -3.94 -31.37 10.11
N TRP A 34 -3.30 -30.52 9.29
CA TRP A 34 -2.58 -29.35 9.81
C TRP A 34 -3.51 -28.32 10.47
N VAL A 35 -4.67 -28.05 9.87
CA VAL A 35 -5.67 -27.14 10.45
C VAL A 35 -6.22 -27.69 11.76
N MET A 36 -6.59 -28.97 11.81
CA MET A 36 -7.26 -29.57 12.97
C MET A 36 -6.32 -29.91 14.11
N GLU A 37 -5.13 -30.46 13.84
CA GLU A 37 -4.21 -30.95 14.87
C GLU A 37 -3.22 -29.87 15.31
N TYR A 38 -2.74 -29.05 14.38
CA TYR A 38 -1.74 -28.02 14.66
C TYR A 38 -2.33 -26.63 14.81
N HIS A 39 -3.63 -26.46 14.51
CA HIS A 39 -4.39 -25.22 14.68
C HIS A 39 -3.80 -24.07 13.87
N ILE A 40 -3.31 -24.33 12.66
CA ILE A 40 -2.91 -23.25 11.73
C ILE A 40 -4.15 -22.52 11.21
N ASP A 41 -4.00 -21.23 10.91
CA ASP A 41 -5.11 -20.35 10.50
C ASP A 41 -5.26 -20.26 8.97
N GLY A 42 -4.24 -20.72 8.25
CA GLY A 42 -4.26 -20.73 6.79
C GLY A 42 -3.14 -21.54 6.15
N VAL A 43 -3.25 -21.68 4.84
CA VAL A 43 -2.30 -22.37 3.98
C VAL A 43 -1.98 -21.54 2.75
N ARG A 44 -0.70 -21.46 2.37
CA ARG A 44 -0.24 -20.99 1.07
C ARG A 44 0.10 -22.19 0.20
N ILE A 45 -0.74 -22.50 -0.78
CA ILE A 45 -0.65 -23.73 -1.55
C ILE A 45 -0.02 -23.45 -2.91
N SER A 46 0.94 -24.29 -3.28
CA SER A 46 1.59 -24.33 -4.59
C SER A 46 1.77 -25.78 -5.04
N GLY A 47 1.98 -25.99 -6.34
CA GLY A 47 2.19 -27.32 -6.90
C GLY A 47 1.23 -27.66 -8.03
N PHE A 48 0.99 -28.95 -8.23
CA PHE A 48 0.25 -29.48 -9.38
C PHE A 48 -1.17 -29.90 -9.00
N HIS A 49 -2.12 -29.74 -9.93
CA HIS A 49 -3.51 -30.21 -9.81
C HIS A 49 -4.23 -29.84 -8.49
N ILE A 50 -3.98 -28.63 -7.96
CA ILE A 50 -4.57 -28.14 -6.71
C ILE A 50 -6.11 -28.24 -6.76
N PRO A 51 -6.77 -28.91 -5.80
CA PRO A 51 -8.20 -29.16 -5.86
C PRO A 51 -9.03 -28.01 -5.27
N PHE A 52 -9.04 -26.85 -5.95
CA PHE A 52 -9.70 -25.62 -5.47
C PHE A 52 -11.15 -25.84 -5.01
N ARG A 53 -11.96 -26.54 -5.81
CA ARG A 53 -13.35 -26.85 -5.47
C ARG A 53 -13.49 -27.71 -4.20
N LEU A 54 -12.68 -28.77 -4.05
CA LEU A 54 -12.74 -29.62 -2.86
C LEU A 54 -12.34 -28.85 -1.60
N LEU A 55 -11.33 -27.96 -1.73
CA LEU A 55 -10.92 -27.08 -0.63
C LEU A 55 -12.04 -26.10 -0.24
N ALA A 56 -12.77 -25.57 -1.23
CA ALA A 56 -13.85 -24.62 -1.00
C ALA A 56 -15.10 -25.27 -0.38
N GLU A 57 -15.42 -26.49 -0.79
CA GLU A 57 -16.59 -27.24 -0.32
C GLU A 57 -16.35 -27.97 1.03
N GLU A 58 -15.10 -28.09 1.49
CA GLU A 58 -14.75 -28.78 2.74
C GLU A 58 -15.17 -27.96 3.99
N PRO A 59 -16.10 -28.46 4.82
CA PRO A 59 -16.61 -27.71 5.97
C PRO A 59 -15.55 -27.37 7.02
N VAL A 60 -14.55 -28.24 7.21
CA VAL A 60 -13.45 -28.00 8.16
C VAL A 60 -12.59 -26.79 7.76
N LEU A 61 -12.44 -26.55 6.45
CA LEU A 61 -11.61 -25.46 5.92
C LEU A 61 -12.38 -24.16 5.72
N ARG A 62 -13.66 -24.14 6.08
CA ARG A 62 -14.54 -23.00 5.84
C ARG A 62 -13.96 -21.69 6.36
N ASN A 63 -13.35 -21.69 7.55
CA ASN A 63 -12.77 -20.49 8.17
C ASN A 63 -11.24 -20.38 7.98
N THR A 64 -10.63 -21.25 7.17
CA THR A 64 -9.19 -21.31 6.93
C THR A 64 -8.83 -20.43 5.76
N LYS A 65 -7.78 -19.59 5.90
CA LYS A 65 -7.27 -18.76 4.79
C LYS A 65 -6.54 -19.64 3.78
N ILE A 66 -6.93 -19.59 2.51
CA ILE A 66 -6.36 -20.43 1.45
C ILE A 66 -5.77 -19.49 0.40
N TRP A 67 -4.45 -19.35 0.44
CA TRP A 67 -3.70 -18.52 -0.50
C TRP A 67 -3.10 -19.39 -1.60
N CYS A 68 -3.49 -19.13 -2.84
CA CYS A 68 -2.90 -19.74 -4.04
C CYS A 68 -2.39 -18.63 -4.96
N SER A 69 -1.33 -18.87 -5.73
CA SER A 69 -0.81 -17.83 -6.65
C SER A 69 -1.83 -17.38 -7.71
N TYR A 70 -2.80 -18.24 -8.04
CA TYR A 70 -3.94 -17.89 -8.88
C TYR A 70 -5.19 -18.68 -8.44
N LEU A 71 -6.36 -18.21 -8.85
CA LEU A 71 -7.64 -18.90 -8.65
C LEU A 71 -8.35 -19.03 -10.01
N PRO A 72 -8.87 -20.22 -10.37
CA PRO A 72 -9.64 -20.39 -11.61
C PRO A 72 -10.98 -19.65 -11.57
N ASN A 73 -11.28 -18.87 -12.61
CA ASN A 73 -12.56 -18.14 -12.71
C ASN A 73 -13.79 -19.06 -12.67
N GLU A 74 -13.65 -20.29 -13.19
CA GLU A 74 -14.70 -21.33 -13.18
C GLU A 74 -15.09 -21.80 -11.77
N ASP A 75 -14.17 -21.68 -10.80
CA ASP A 75 -14.40 -22.05 -9.41
C ASP A 75 -14.88 -20.86 -8.55
N PHE A 76 -14.96 -19.63 -9.09
CA PHE A 76 -15.44 -18.48 -8.33
C PHE A 76 -16.83 -18.66 -7.71
N PRO A 77 -17.82 -19.32 -8.34
CA PRO A 77 -19.12 -19.55 -7.70
C PRO A 77 -19.05 -20.41 -6.43
N VAL A 78 -18.07 -21.32 -6.32
CA VAL A 78 -17.88 -22.17 -5.13
C VAL A 78 -16.90 -21.56 -4.13
N ILE A 79 -15.94 -20.77 -4.60
CA ILE A 79 -14.99 -20.02 -3.77
C ILE A 79 -15.67 -18.84 -3.08
N SER A 80 -16.58 -18.16 -3.77
CA SER A 80 -17.22 -16.94 -3.29
C SER A 80 -18.09 -17.25 -2.08
N ASN A 81 -17.75 -16.65 -0.95
CA ASN A 81 -18.48 -16.80 0.30
C ASN A 81 -19.06 -15.43 0.70
N PRO A 82 -20.39 -15.34 0.93
CA PRO A 82 -21.04 -14.06 1.21
C PRO A 82 -20.68 -13.48 2.59
N ILE A 83 -20.14 -14.29 3.50
CA ILE A 83 -19.85 -13.88 4.87
C ILE A 83 -18.42 -13.32 4.97
N PHE A 84 -17.42 -14.07 4.51
CA PHE A 84 -16.01 -13.69 4.58
C PHE A 84 -15.21 -14.21 3.39
N LYS A 85 -14.11 -13.54 3.03
CA LYS A 85 -13.20 -13.91 1.94
C LYS A 85 -12.06 -14.77 2.49
N ASN A 86 -12.14 -16.09 2.39
CA ASN A 86 -11.09 -16.97 2.88
C ASN A 86 -10.10 -17.41 1.79
N PHE A 87 -10.49 -17.42 0.52
CA PHE A 87 -9.56 -17.62 -0.58
C PHE A 87 -8.81 -16.32 -0.92
N ILE A 88 -7.55 -16.48 -1.28
CA ILE A 88 -6.61 -15.41 -1.55
C ILE A 88 -5.82 -15.74 -2.82
N SER A 89 -5.66 -14.77 -3.70
CA SER A 89 -4.80 -14.85 -4.89
C SER A 89 -3.67 -13.83 -4.84
N ASP A 90 -2.63 -14.01 -5.66
CA ASP A 90 -1.70 -12.92 -5.95
C ASP A 90 -2.44 -11.89 -6.82
N ASN A 91 -2.20 -10.59 -6.61
CA ASN A 91 -2.85 -9.53 -7.37
C ASN A 91 -2.30 -9.41 -8.80
N GLY A 92 -2.59 -10.41 -9.65
CA GLY A 92 -2.10 -10.46 -11.03
C GLY A 92 -0.58 -10.37 -11.11
N ASN A 93 -0.06 -9.44 -11.91
CA ASN A 93 1.37 -9.22 -12.11
C ASN A 93 1.93 -8.07 -11.24
N TYR A 94 1.25 -7.75 -10.12
CA TYR A 94 1.58 -6.63 -9.21
C TYR A 94 3.08 -6.48 -8.98
N ARG A 95 3.76 -7.56 -8.57
CA ARG A 95 5.19 -7.55 -8.24
C ARG A 95 6.02 -6.94 -9.36
N ASN A 96 5.86 -7.44 -10.57
CA ASN A 96 6.70 -7.05 -11.69
C ASN A 96 6.30 -5.67 -12.23
N ASP A 97 5.01 -5.40 -12.35
CA ASP A 97 4.53 -4.12 -12.91
C ASP A 97 4.84 -2.94 -11.97
N ILE A 98 4.69 -3.10 -10.65
CA ILE A 98 5.04 -2.04 -9.69
C ILE A 98 6.57 -1.86 -9.61
N ARG A 99 7.38 -2.93 -9.69
CA ARG A 99 8.84 -2.80 -9.80
C ARG A 99 9.25 -1.98 -11.02
N ARG A 100 8.65 -2.25 -12.18
CA ARG A 100 8.87 -1.47 -13.40
C ARG A 100 8.39 -0.03 -13.26
N PHE A 101 7.24 0.20 -12.62
CA PHE A 101 6.74 1.56 -12.38
C PHE A 101 7.66 2.36 -11.47
N LEU A 102 8.18 1.76 -10.39
CA LEU A 102 9.18 2.35 -9.50
C LEU A 102 10.48 2.69 -10.23
N LYS A 103 10.93 1.83 -11.16
CA LYS A 103 12.07 2.09 -12.05
C LYS A 103 11.83 3.29 -12.97
N GLY A 104 10.58 3.52 -13.35
CA GLY A 104 10.15 4.58 -14.25
C GLY A 104 9.97 4.11 -15.70
N ASP A 105 9.62 2.82 -15.89
CA ASP A 105 9.18 2.31 -17.18
C ASP A 105 7.87 3.00 -17.61
N GLU A 106 7.65 3.08 -18.92
CA GLU A 106 6.47 3.71 -19.52
C GLU A 106 5.27 2.76 -19.59
N GLY A 107 4.07 3.33 -19.69
CA GLY A 107 2.84 2.59 -19.97
C GLY A 107 2.31 1.77 -18.80
N LEU A 108 2.70 2.08 -17.55
CA LEU A 108 2.33 1.31 -16.35
C LEU A 108 1.42 2.02 -15.37
N LEU A 109 1.18 3.32 -15.55
CA LEU A 109 0.38 4.10 -14.60
C LEU A 109 -1.02 3.52 -14.41
N SER A 110 -1.72 3.20 -15.51
CA SER A 110 -3.07 2.63 -15.45
C SER A 110 -3.11 1.28 -14.73
N GLN A 111 -2.10 0.44 -14.94
CA GLN A 111 -1.96 -0.86 -14.28
C GLN A 111 -1.71 -0.66 -12.78
N ALA A 112 -0.79 0.23 -12.41
CA ALA A 112 -0.50 0.56 -11.01
C ALA A 112 -1.76 1.06 -10.26
N LEU A 113 -2.59 1.87 -10.91
CA LEU A 113 -3.86 2.34 -10.35
C LEU A 113 -4.92 1.25 -10.27
N GLY A 114 -4.96 0.35 -11.26
CA GLY A 114 -5.79 -0.86 -11.23
C GLY A 114 -5.47 -1.71 -10.00
N TYR A 115 -4.19 -1.99 -9.77
CA TYR A 115 -3.71 -2.70 -8.59
C TYR A 115 -4.03 -1.95 -7.29
N HIS A 116 -3.85 -0.62 -7.27
CA HIS A 116 -4.10 0.21 -6.09
C HIS A 116 -5.55 0.08 -5.58
N ARG A 117 -6.54 -0.07 -6.47
CA ARG A 117 -7.96 -0.18 -6.08
C ARG A 117 -8.50 -1.61 -5.95
N CYS A 118 -7.80 -2.59 -6.52
CA CYS A 118 -8.24 -3.97 -6.67
C CYS A 118 -8.48 -4.66 -5.31
N ASN A 119 -9.71 -5.14 -5.08
CA ASN A 119 -10.03 -6.08 -4.02
C ASN A 119 -11.36 -6.81 -4.34
N PRO A 120 -11.33 -7.80 -5.25
CA PRO A 120 -12.52 -8.44 -5.81
C PRO A 120 -13.47 -8.99 -4.74
N LYS A 121 -14.77 -9.07 -5.04
CA LYS A 121 -15.77 -9.51 -4.06
C LYS A 121 -15.61 -10.98 -3.67
N GLU A 122 -15.12 -11.81 -4.59
CA GLU A 122 -15.08 -13.26 -4.48
C GLU A 122 -13.93 -13.76 -3.58
N HIS A 123 -12.79 -13.05 -3.57
CA HIS A 123 -11.57 -13.49 -2.91
C HIS A 123 -10.68 -12.29 -2.54
N GLY A 124 -9.75 -12.47 -1.60
CA GLY A 124 -8.72 -11.47 -1.29
C GLY A 124 -7.59 -11.49 -2.31
N VAL A 125 -6.89 -10.36 -2.48
CA VAL A 125 -5.70 -10.28 -3.33
C VAL A 125 -4.49 -9.84 -2.50
N VAL A 126 -3.33 -10.44 -2.76
CA VAL A 126 -2.08 -10.11 -2.07
C VAL A 126 -1.19 -9.23 -2.94
N ASN A 127 -0.69 -8.16 -2.35
CA ASN A 127 0.25 -7.22 -2.94
C ASN A 127 1.62 -7.42 -2.30
N TYR A 128 2.63 -7.71 -3.12
CA TYR A 128 4.00 -7.89 -2.66
C TYR A 128 5.00 -7.47 -3.72
N LEU A 129 6.20 -7.08 -3.27
CA LEU A 129 7.31 -6.71 -4.14
C LEU A 129 8.51 -7.63 -4.03
N ALA A 130 8.55 -8.50 -3.03
CA ALA A 130 9.60 -9.50 -2.83
C ALA A 130 9.00 -10.69 -2.08
N ASP A 131 9.63 -11.84 -2.27
CA ASP A 131 9.24 -13.12 -1.67
C ASP A 131 10.49 -14.01 -1.55
N TYR A 132 10.33 -15.25 -1.10
CA TYR A 132 11.44 -16.21 -1.02
C TYR A 132 12.10 -16.45 -2.40
N ASP A 133 11.32 -16.41 -3.48
CA ASP A 133 11.77 -16.51 -4.87
C ASP A 133 12.03 -15.12 -5.47
N GLY A 134 13.28 -14.87 -5.85
CA GLY A 134 13.75 -13.59 -6.36
C GLY A 134 14.57 -12.78 -5.35
N PHE A 135 14.77 -11.51 -5.71
CA PHE A 135 15.44 -10.52 -4.86
C PHE A 135 14.61 -10.12 -3.64
N THR A 136 15.31 -9.81 -2.55
CA THR A 136 14.78 -8.99 -1.44
C THR A 136 14.42 -7.60 -1.92
N LEU A 137 13.63 -6.85 -1.15
CA LEU A 137 13.28 -5.49 -1.51
C LEU A 137 14.50 -4.56 -1.60
N TYR A 138 15.49 -4.73 -0.72
CA TYR A 138 16.74 -3.96 -0.79
C TYR A 138 17.55 -4.30 -2.05
N ASP A 139 17.62 -5.59 -2.40
CA ASP A 139 18.37 -6.00 -3.59
C ASP A 139 17.69 -5.51 -4.88
N CYS A 140 16.36 -5.35 -4.87
CA CYS A 140 15.62 -4.79 -5.99
C CYS A 140 16.03 -3.36 -6.38
N VAL A 141 16.59 -2.59 -5.43
CA VAL A 141 17.09 -1.23 -5.67
C VAL A 141 18.62 -1.15 -5.71
N SER A 142 19.31 -2.29 -5.58
CA SER A 142 20.76 -2.36 -5.44
C SER A 142 21.45 -3.18 -6.53
N TYR A 143 20.72 -4.05 -7.21
CA TYR A 143 21.25 -4.96 -8.23
C TYR A 143 20.41 -4.94 -9.50
N GLU A 144 21.06 -4.82 -10.65
CA GLU A 144 20.41 -4.97 -11.96
C GLU A 144 20.52 -6.43 -12.44
N ARG A 145 21.56 -7.16 -12.02
CA ARG A 145 21.83 -8.54 -12.41
C ARG A 145 21.83 -9.46 -11.20
N LYS A 146 21.52 -10.73 -11.41
CA LYS A 146 21.65 -11.78 -10.38
C LYS A 146 23.12 -12.14 -10.16
N HIS A 147 23.47 -12.40 -8.90
CA HIS A 147 24.78 -12.81 -8.43
C HIS A 147 24.60 -14.10 -7.61
N ASN A 148 24.28 -15.19 -8.31
CA ASN A 148 24.00 -16.52 -7.76
C ASN A 148 25.24 -17.44 -7.82
N GLU A 149 26.45 -16.90 -8.05
CA GLU A 149 27.68 -17.69 -8.20
C GLU A 149 27.92 -18.62 -6.99
N ALA A 150 27.53 -18.19 -5.80
CA ALA A 150 27.64 -18.97 -4.57
C ALA A 150 26.78 -20.26 -4.57
N ASN A 151 25.80 -20.38 -5.47
CA ASN A 151 24.95 -21.57 -5.61
C ASN A 151 25.66 -22.72 -6.33
N GLY A 152 26.79 -22.46 -7.01
CA GLY A 152 27.60 -23.49 -7.68
C GLY A 152 27.11 -23.91 -9.07
N GLU A 153 26.17 -23.18 -9.66
CA GLU A 153 25.59 -23.48 -10.98
C GLU A 153 26.06 -22.52 -12.09
N ASP A 154 27.21 -21.87 -11.89
CA ASP A 154 27.80 -20.86 -12.78
C ASP A 154 26.83 -19.69 -13.08
N ASN A 155 26.09 -19.25 -12.05
CA ASN A 155 25.09 -18.18 -12.14
C ASN A 155 23.97 -18.45 -13.18
N ARG A 156 23.73 -19.71 -13.54
CA ARG A 156 22.66 -20.09 -14.50
C ARG A 156 21.28 -20.18 -13.85
N ASP A 157 21.23 -20.46 -12.56
CA ASP A 157 20.01 -20.60 -11.78
C ASP A 157 19.36 -19.24 -11.45
N GLY A 158 18.07 -19.25 -11.08
CA GLY A 158 17.31 -18.03 -10.79
C GLY A 158 16.86 -17.24 -12.03
N ALA A 159 15.98 -16.26 -11.82
CA ALA A 159 15.39 -15.48 -12.90
C ALA A 159 16.38 -14.45 -13.49
N ASP A 160 16.49 -14.39 -14.82
CA ASP A 160 17.33 -13.37 -15.49
C ASP A 160 16.66 -11.98 -15.51
N VAL A 161 15.33 -11.95 -15.64
CA VAL A 161 14.55 -10.71 -15.70
C VAL A 161 13.89 -10.45 -14.36
N ASN A 162 14.36 -9.42 -13.66
CA ASN A 162 13.92 -9.11 -12.29
C ASN A 162 13.15 -7.78 -12.17
N PHE A 163 13.20 -6.96 -13.23
CA PHE A 163 12.63 -5.60 -13.29
C PHE A 163 13.17 -4.65 -12.21
N THR A 164 14.43 -4.82 -11.84
CA THR A 164 15.09 -4.07 -10.78
C THR A 164 15.89 -2.88 -11.35
N TRP A 165 16.38 -2.03 -10.44
CA TRP A 165 17.26 -0.93 -10.79
C TRP A 165 18.26 -0.65 -9.67
N ASN A 166 19.57 -0.75 -9.96
CA ASN A 166 20.63 -0.60 -8.96
C ASN A 166 20.85 0.85 -8.44
N CYS A 167 20.05 1.81 -8.92
CA CYS A 167 20.15 3.23 -8.59
C CYS A 167 21.49 3.89 -8.98
N GLY A 168 22.22 3.30 -9.93
CA GLY A 168 23.43 3.85 -10.54
C GLY A 168 24.74 3.14 -10.18
N VAL A 169 24.76 2.27 -9.17
CA VAL A 169 25.92 1.44 -8.80
C VAL A 169 25.44 0.03 -8.50
N GLU A 170 26.08 -0.98 -9.07
CA GLU A 170 25.77 -2.38 -8.78
C GLU A 170 26.29 -2.76 -7.38
N GLY A 171 25.42 -3.30 -6.53
CA GLY A 171 25.75 -3.80 -5.20
C GLY A 171 26.02 -2.73 -4.15
N ASP A 172 26.84 -3.07 -3.15
CA ASP A 172 27.14 -2.22 -2.00
C ASP A 172 27.86 -0.92 -2.41
N THR A 173 27.45 0.20 -1.81
CA THR A 173 28.05 1.50 -2.07
C THR A 173 28.03 2.39 -0.83
N ARG A 174 29.01 3.30 -0.74
CA ARG A 174 29.07 4.35 0.30
C ARG A 174 28.69 5.73 -0.23
N LYS A 175 28.32 5.83 -1.51
CA LYS A 175 27.91 7.11 -2.12
C LYS A 175 26.57 7.55 -1.54
N LYS A 176 26.59 8.63 -0.76
CA LYS A 176 25.40 9.14 -0.06
C LYS A 176 24.21 9.38 -0.99
N SER A 177 24.42 10.02 -2.15
CA SER A 177 23.35 10.27 -3.12
C SER A 177 22.64 9.00 -3.62
N ILE A 178 23.36 7.88 -3.74
CA ILE A 178 22.77 6.59 -4.15
C ILE A 178 22.05 5.94 -2.98
N MET A 179 22.62 6.00 -1.77
CA MET A 179 21.98 5.46 -0.57
C MET A 179 20.67 6.20 -0.27
N ASP A 180 20.66 7.53 -0.38
CA ASP A 180 19.45 8.35 -0.19
C ASP A 180 18.38 8.00 -1.24
N LEU A 181 18.78 7.79 -2.50
CA LEU A 181 17.88 7.35 -3.56
C LEU A 181 17.32 5.93 -3.32
N ARG A 182 18.16 4.97 -2.91
CA ARG A 182 17.73 3.61 -2.57
C ARG A 182 16.74 3.61 -1.42
N MET A 183 17.01 4.41 -0.38
CA MET A 183 16.09 4.59 0.74
C MET A 183 14.74 5.12 0.27
N LYS A 184 14.75 6.18 -0.58
CA LYS A 184 13.54 6.75 -1.17
C LYS A 184 12.76 5.69 -1.96
N GLN A 185 13.43 4.89 -2.78
CA GLN A 185 12.81 3.83 -3.58
C GLN A 185 12.22 2.69 -2.73
N ILE A 186 12.89 2.28 -1.65
CA ILE A 186 12.35 1.28 -0.71
C ILE A 186 11.10 1.85 0.00
N LYS A 187 11.14 3.11 0.44
CA LYS A 187 9.96 3.77 1.00
C LYS A 187 8.81 3.85 -0.03
N ASN A 188 9.09 4.19 -1.29
CA ASN A 188 8.07 4.19 -2.35
C ASN A 188 7.45 2.80 -2.54
N ALA A 189 8.29 1.76 -2.58
CA ALA A 189 7.86 0.37 -2.70
C ALA A 189 6.94 -0.06 -1.55
N LEU A 190 7.35 0.22 -0.31
CA LEU A 190 6.52 -0.04 0.88
C LEU A 190 5.21 0.73 0.83
N SER A 191 5.23 1.99 0.40
CA SER A 191 4.01 2.81 0.23
C SER A 191 3.05 2.20 -0.79
N PHE A 192 3.52 1.69 -1.93
CA PHE A 192 2.63 0.97 -2.86
C PHE A 192 2.00 -0.25 -2.19
N VAL A 193 2.80 -1.07 -1.51
CA VAL A 193 2.31 -2.29 -0.85
C VAL A 193 1.25 -1.95 0.20
N PHE A 194 1.51 -0.98 1.08
CA PHE A 194 0.65 -0.66 2.23
C PHE A 194 -0.49 0.33 1.94
N LEU A 195 -0.44 1.12 0.86
CA LEU A 195 -1.51 2.06 0.51
C LEU A 195 -2.48 1.51 -0.55
N SER A 196 -2.10 0.43 -1.24
CA SER A 196 -3.01 -0.28 -2.14
C SER A 196 -4.09 -1.05 -1.38
N GLN A 197 -5.27 -1.18 -1.97
CA GLN A 197 -6.33 -2.09 -1.52
C GLN A 197 -5.86 -3.56 -1.62
N GLY A 198 -6.49 -4.45 -0.85
CA GLY A 198 -6.07 -5.84 -0.71
C GLY A 198 -5.16 -6.10 0.49
N ILE A 199 -4.36 -7.15 0.43
CA ILE A 199 -3.56 -7.66 1.56
C ILE A 199 -2.08 -7.34 1.30
N PRO A 200 -1.43 -6.46 2.10
CA PRO A 200 0.00 -6.24 1.98
C PRO A 200 0.77 -7.47 2.49
N PHE A 201 1.74 -7.94 1.72
CA PHE A 201 2.69 -8.97 2.13
C PHE A 201 4.12 -8.42 2.06
N ILE A 202 4.86 -8.62 3.15
CA ILE A 202 6.28 -8.26 3.28
C ILE A 202 7.09 -9.54 3.49
N TYR A 203 8.21 -9.67 2.79
CA TYR A 203 9.14 -10.77 3.00
C TYR A 203 10.04 -10.47 4.19
N SER A 204 10.37 -11.49 4.99
CA SER A 204 11.09 -11.31 6.26
C SER A 204 12.42 -10.59 6.07
N GLY A 205 12.58 -9.44 6.72
CA GLY A 205 13.75 -8.59 6.68
C GLY A 205 13.65 -7.41 5.71
N ASP A 206 12.67 -7.38 4.81
CA ASP A 206 12.46 -6.22 3.93
C ASP A 206 12.07 -4.96 4.73
N GLU A 207 11.40 -5.14 5.86
CA GLU A 207 11.01 -4.06 6.78
C GLU A 207 12.19 -3.30 7.38
N PHE A 208 13.42 -3.83 7.29
CA PHE A 208 14.65 -3.16 7.72
C PHE A 208 15.79 -3.30 6.70
N ALA A 209 15.45 -3.55 5.43
CA ALA A 209 16.38 -3.62 4.31
C ALA A 209 17.46 -4.72 4.43
N SER A 210 17.04 -5.95 4.76
CA SER A 210 17.87 -7.14 4.63
C SER A 210 18.24 -7.39 3.16
N SER A 211 19.41 -7.99 2.93
CA SER A 211 19.98 -8.21 1.60
C SER A 211 20.54 -9.62 1.50
N ARG A 212 20.34 -10.25 0.34
CA ARG A 212 20.96 -11.51 -0.08
C ARG A 212 22.17 -11.27 -0.99
N LYS A 213 22.72 -10.05 -0.96
CA LYS A 213 23.89 -9.62 -1.74
C LYS A 213 23.76 -9.84 -3.25
N GLY A 214 22.56 -9.70 -3.77
CA GLY A 214 22.30 -9.91 -5.20
C GLY A 214 22.04 -11.38 -5.58
N ASN A 215 21.96 -12.30 -4.61
CA ASN A 215 21.47 -13.65 -4.88
C ASN A 215 19.94 -13.65 -4.93
N ASN A 216 19.36 -13.87 -6.12
CA ASN A 216 17.92 -13.89 -6.33
C ASN A 216 17.31 -15.31 -6.26
N ASN A 217 18.12 -16.31 -5.96
CA ASN A 217 17.69 -17.71 -5.87
C ASN A 217 18.42 -18.40 -4.72
N CYS A 218 18.22 -17.89 -3.51
CA CYS A 218 18.98 -18.25 -2.30
C CYS A 218 18.52 -19.61 -1.70
N TYR A 219 18.22 -20.61 -2.55
CA TYR A 219 17.56 -21.86 -2.15
C TYR A 219 18.48 -22.83 -1.41
N CYS A 220 19.77 -22.86 -1.76
CA CYS A 220 20.77 -23.76 -1.20
C CYS A 220 21.72 -23.10 -0.19
N GLN A 221 21.44 -21.85 0.19
CA GLN A 221 22.33 -21.04 1.02
C GLN A 221 21.87 -21.02 2.48
N ASP A 222 22.19 -22.07 3.23
CA ASP A 222 22.06 -22.05 4.70
C ASP A 222 23.28 -21.37 5.35
N ASN A 223 23.41 -20.07 5.12
CA ASN A 223 24.48 -19.20 5.62
C ASN A 223 24.02 -17.73 5.69
N GLU A 224 24.92 -16.79 5.96
CA GLU A 224 24.63 -15.37 6.11
C GLU A 224 23.97 -14.71 4.88
N THR A 225 23.99 -15.36 3.71
CA THR A 225 23.26 -14.93 2.52
C THR A 225 21.77 -15.28 2.61
N GLY A 226 21.42 -16.45 3.16
CA GLY A 226 20.04 -16.89 3.34
C GLY A 226 19.41 -16.46 4.66
N TRP A 227 20.22 -16.21 5.69
CA TRP A 227 19.74 -15.79 7.01
C TRP A 227 19.23 -14.34 7.02
N VAL A 228 18.25 -14.07 7.87
CA VAL A 228 17.79 -12.70 8.13
C VAL A 228 18.89 -11.90 8.80
N ASN A 229 19.28 -10.78 8.18
CA ASN A 229 20.39 -9.97 8.66
C ASN A 229 19.90 -8.83 9.56
N TRP A 230 19.97 -9.03 10.88
CA TRP A 230 19.54 -8.08 11.91
C TRP A 230 20.47 -6.87 12.08
N LYS A 231 20.82 -6.18 10.99
CA LYS A 231 21.65 -4.97 11.05
C LYS A 231 20.91 -3.86 11.77
N ASP A 232 21.55 -3.27 12.77
CA ASP A 232 21.06 -2.08 13.46
C ASP A 232 21.91 -0.85 13.08
N ASN A 233 21.58 -0.22 11.96
CA ASN A 233 22.21 1.01 11.50
C ASN A 233 21.14 2.06 11.16
N GLN A 234 21.57 3.28 10.86
CA GLN A 234 20.64 4.38 10.57
C GLN A 234 19.70 4.07 9.40
N PHE A 235 20.20 3.42 8.35
CA PHE A 235 19.39 3.06 7.18
C PHE A 235 18.30 2.05 7.55
N SER A 236 18.66 0.97 8.24
CA SER A 236 17.71 -0.07 8.63
C SER A 236 16.66 0.44 9.64
N ARG A 237 17.07 1.26 10.62
CA ARG A 237 16.14 1.92 11.54
C ARG A 237 15.17 2.85 10.84
N GLU A 238 15.62 3.55 9.81
CA GLU A 238 14.78 4.46 9.03
C GLU A 238 13.72 3.69 8.21
N ILE A 239 14.09 2.61 7.53
CA ILE A 239 13.11 1.76 6.83
C ILE A 239 12.13 1.10 7.80
N LEU A 240 12.61 0.65 8.96
CA LEU A 240 11.77 0.03 10.00
C LEU A 240 10.73 1.00 10.54
N ALA A 241 11.14 2.22 10.90
CA ALA A 241 10.23 3.24 11.38
C ALA A 241 9.18 3.63 10.32
N TYR A 242 9.58 3.72 9.05
CA TYR A 242 8.65 3.99 7.96
C TYR A 242 7.65 2.84 7.74
N THR A 243 8.11 1.60 7.82
CA THR A 243 7.24 0.41 7.70
C THR A 243 6.24 0.34 8.85
N GLN A 244 6.68 0.57 10.09
CA GLN A 244 5.81 0.64 11.27
C GLN A 244 4.76 1.75 11.14
N PHE A 245 5.16 2.92 10.62
CA PHE A 245 4.25 4.02 10.33
C PHE A 245 3.17 3.62 9.33
N LEU A 246 3.52 2.97 8.21
CA LEU A 246 2.57 2.51 7.20
C LEU A 246 1.61 1.45 7.75
N ILE A 247 2.12 0.52 8.57
CA ILE A 247 1.29 -0.49 9.25
C ILE A 247 0.28 0.18 10.18
N ARG A 248 0.72 1.13 11.00
CA ARG A 248 -0.16 1.89 11.91
C ARG A 248 -1.21 2.67 11.13
N LEU A 249 -0.77 3.44 10.13
CA LEU A 249 -1.66 4.22 9.25
C LEU A 249 -2.74 3.33 8.63
N ARG A 250 -2.35 2.20 8.03
CA ARG A 250 -3.29 1.26 7.43
C ARG A 250 -4.28 0.71 8.47
N LYS A 251 -3.82 0.30 9.65
CA LYS A 251 -4.70 -0.28 10.68
C LYS A 251 -5.69 0.72 11.28
N GLU A 252 -5.31 2.00 11.37
CA GLU A 252 -6.15 3.05 11.96
C GLU A 252 -7.21 3.60 10.99
N HIS A 253 -6.99 3.43 9.67
CA HIS A 253 -7.82 4.07 8.64
C HIS A 253 -8.44 3.04 7.67
N PRO A 254 -9.69 2.59 7.92
CA PRO A 254 -10.38 1.60 7.10
C PRO A 254 -10.48 1.90 5.61
N ILE A 255 -10.47 3.18 5.20
CA ILE A 255 -10.50 3.55 3.78
C ILE A 255 -9.27 3.02 3.00
N LEU A 256 -8.15 2.77 3.69
CA LEU A 256 -6.93 2.22 3.09
C LEU A 256 -7.02 0.70 2.85
N HIS A 257 -7.98 0.00 3.46
CA HIS A 257 -8.11 -1.46 3.39
C HIS A 257 -9.58 -1.91 3.33
N MET A 258 -10.31 -1.33 2.37
CA MET A 258 -11.72 -1.61 2.14
C MET A 258 -11.97 -3.09 1.88
N LYS A 259 -13.10 -3.60 2.39
CA LYS A 259 -13.51 -5.00 2.18
C LYS A 259 -13.67 -5.29 0.69
N ASP A 260 -14.20 -4.34 -0.08
CA ASP A 260 -14.54 -4.50 -1.50
C ASP A 260 -13.78 -3.47 -2.36
N GLU A 261 -13.64 -3.79 -3.65
CA GLU A 261 -12.96 -2.95 -4.64
C GLU A 261 -13.59 -1.56 -4.77
N LEU A 262 -12.74 -0.55 -4.90
CA LEU A 262 -13.16 0.83 -5.16
C LEU A 262 -13.51 1.01 -6.66
N LEU A 263 -14.66 1.61 -6.93
CA LEU A 263 -15.33 1.63 -8.23
C LEU A 263 -15.15 2.94 -9.01
N VAL A 264 -14.46 3.93 -8.46
CA VAL A 264 -14.30 5.28 -9.05
C VAL A 264 -15.67 5.93 -9.28
N MET A 265 -16.57 5.78 -8.31
CA MET A 265 -17.97 6.20 -8.45
C MET A 265 -18.53 6.76 -7.15
N ASP A 266 -19.34 7.81 -7.26
CA ASP A 266 -20.13 8.34 -6.14
C ASP A 266 -21.39 7.50 -5.91
N SER A 267 -21.22 6.27 -5.42
CA SER A 267 -22.34 5.39 -5.08
C SER A 267 -23.16 5.82 -3.84
N LYS A 268 -22.66 6.77 -3.04
CA LYS A 268 -23.37 7.32 -1.88
C LYS A 268 -24.15 8.60 -2.20
N GLY A 269 -23.92 9.23 -3.34
CA GLY A 269 -24.50 10.53 -3.71
C GLY A 269 -23.97 11.68 -2.86
N CYS A 270 -22.76 11.56 -2.33
CA CYS A 270 -22.15 12.51 -1.39
C CYS A 270 -21.31 13.60 -2.10
N GLY A 271 -21.21 13.55 -3.42
CA GLY A 271 -20.45 14.49 -4.24
C GLY A 271 -18.96 14.16 -4.39
N CYS A 272 -18.47 13.09 -3.76
CA CYS A 272 -17.13 12.51 -4.00
C CYS A 272 -17.30 11.05 -4.44
N PRO A 273 -16.53 10.56 -5.43
CA PRO A 273 -16.38 9.13 -5.62
C PRO A 273 -15.54 8.54 -4.48
N ASP A 274 -15.66 7.24 -4.30
CA ASP A 274 -14.87 6.45 -3.35
C ASP A 274 -13.34 6.58 -3.57
N ILE A 275 -12.93 6.68 -4.84
CA ILE A 275 -11.58 7.02 -5.27
C ILE A 275 -11.62 7.98 -6.47
N SER A 276 -10.70 8.94 -6.54
CA SER A 276 -10.51 9.80 -7.72
C SER A 276 -9.04 10.04 -8.06
N TYR A 277 -8.80 10.41 -9.32
CA TYR A 277 -7.47 10.62 -9.86
C TYR A 277 -7.30 12.04 -10.39
N HIS A 278 -6.12 12.60 -10.17
CA HIS A 278 -5.81 14.01 -10.42
C HIS A 278 -4.43 14.12 -11.06
N GLY A 279 -4.25 15.11 -11.94
CA GLY A 279 -2.96 15.39 -12.58
C GLY A 279 -2.41 16.72 -12.10
N ILE A 280 -1.79 17.45 -13.03
CA ILE A 280 -1.40 18.86 -12.84
C ILE A 280 -2.64 19.72 -12.53
N GLU A 281 -3.79 19.34 -13.12
CA GLU A 281 -5.09 19.92 -12.83
C GLU A 281 -5.99 18.91 -12.07
N ALA A 282 -6.81 19.42 -11.15
CA ALA A 282 -7.71 18.59 -10.37
C ALA A 282 -8.76 17.95 -11.30
N TRP A 283 -9.06 16.66 -11.10
CA TRP A 283 -10.05 15.90 -11.87
C TRP A 283 -9.66 15.67 -13.33
N ARG A 284 -8.40 15.97 -13.70
CA ARG A 284 -7.84 15.75 -15.03
C ARG A 284 -6.55 14.93 -14.93
N PRO A 285 -6.67 13.62 -14.64
CA PRO A 285 -5.52 12.73 -14.62
C PRO A 285 -4.89 12.60 -16.01
N ASP A 286 -3.57 12.43 -16.07
CA ASP A 286 -2.84 12.12 -17.30
C ASP A 286 -2.52 10.63 -17.36
N PHE A 287 -3.24 9.89 -18.20
CA PHE A 287 -3.02 8.47 -18.49
C PHE A 287 -2.18 8.24 -19.76
N GLY A 288 -1.49 9.26 -20.26
CA GLY A 288 -0.59 9.14 -21.38
C GLY A 288 0.51 8.09 -21.14
N HIS A 289 1.01 7.47 -22.22
CA HIS A 289 2.01 6.40 -22.15
C HIS A 289 3.27 6.79 -21.36
N ILE A 290 3.68 8.06 -21.44
CA ILE A 290 4.87 8.59 -20.77
C ILE A 290 4.59 9.10 -19.34
N SER A 291 3.33 9.13 -18.91
CA SER A 291 2.96 9.63 -17.59
C SER A 291 3.45 8.69 -16.49
N ARG A 292 4.04 9.29 -15.45
CA ARG A 292 4.62 8.61 -14.29
C ARG A 292 4.17 9.23 -12.97
N MET A 293 3.19 10.12 -13.03
CA MET A 293 2.73 10.88 -11.87
C MET A 293 1.22 10.93 -11.81
N ILE A 294 0.69 10.94 -10.58
CA ILE A 294 -0.73 10.96 -10.33
C ILE A 294 -1.00 11.40 -8.89
N GLY A 295 -2.06 12.18 -8.69
CA GLY A 295 -2.69 12.39 -7.40
C GLY A 295 -3.86 11.42 -7.23
N ILE A 296 -3.94 10.72 -6.11
CA ILE A 296 -5.02 9.77 -5.80
C ILE A 296 -5.76 10.30 -4.56
N VAL A 297 -7.07 10.51 -4.65
CA VAL A 297 -7.91 10.77 -3.47
C VAL A 297 -8.66 9.51 -3.10
N LEU A 298 -8.65 9.18 -1.81
CA LEU A 298 -9.54 8.19 -1.19
C LEU A 298 -10.53 8.92 -0.30
N CYS A 299 -11.83 8.80 -0.58
CA CYS A 299 -12.85 9.55 0.17
C CYS A 299 -13.23 8.80 1.45
N GLY A 300 -12.83 9.35 2.61
CA GLY A 300 -13.01 8.71 3.93
C GLY A 300 -14.47 8.46 4.32
N GLN A 301 -15.42 9.16 3.68
CA GLN A 301 -16.85 8.88 3.84
C GLN A 301 -17.24 7.46 3.41
N TYR A 302 -16.43 6.78 2.61
CA TYR A 302 -16.68 5.41 2.17
C TYR A 302 -16.21 4.34 3.16
N ALA A 303 -15.40 4.72 4.15
CA ALA A 303 -14.93 3.79 5.16
C ALA A 303 -16.09 3.06 5.86
N PRO A 304 -15.93 1.76 6.20
CA PRO A 304 -16.91 1.06 7.01
C PRO A 304 -16.94 1.61 8.44
N GLY A 305 -18.14 1.87 8.97
CA GLY A 305 -18.33 2.35 10.33
C GLY A 305 -18.51 3.88 10.42
N GLU A 306 -17.80 4.52 11.35
CA GLU A 306 -17.75 5.99 11.44
C GLU A 306 -16.99 6.59 10.26
N GLU A 307 -17.28 7.85 9.92
CA GLU A 307 -16.58 8.56 8.84
C GLU A 307 -15.07 8.67 9.16
N ASP A 308 -14.26 8.09 8.27
CA ASP A 308 -12.81 8.15 8.34
C ASP A 308 -12.28 9.44 7.69
N ALA A 309 -11.00 9.75 7.90
CA ALA A 309 -10.32 10.80 7.18
C ALA A 309 -10.19 10.45 5.69
N SER A 310 -10.25 11.47 4.82
CA SER A 310 -9.90 11.31 3.41
C SER A 310 -8.39 11.39 3.24
N PHE A 311 -7.86 10.70 2.23
CA PHE A 311 -6.44 10.70 1.93
C PHE A 311 -6.18 11.26 0.54
N TYR A 312 -5.06 11.98 0.39
CA TYR A 312 -4.50 12.33 -0.91
C TYR A 312 -3.07 11.77 -1.00
N ILE A 313 -2.81 10.98 -2.03
CA ILE A 313 -1.52 10.35 -2.30
C ILE A 313 -0.97 10.98 -3.57
N ALA A 314 0.05 11.81 -3.43
CA ALA A 314 0.82 12.36 -4.53
C ALA A 314 1.91 11.35 -4.90
N CYS A 315 1.80 10.72 -6.06
CA CYS A 315 2.78 9.77 -6.56
C CYS A 315 3.53 10.38 -7.75
N ASN A 316 4.86 10.40 -7.70
CA ASN A 316 5.71 10.85 -8.80
C ASN A 316 6.87 9.88 -9.00
N MET A 317 6.80 9.02 -10.03
CA MET A 317 7.90 8.12 -10.43
C MET A 317 8.77 8.72 -11.55
N HIS A 318 8.55 9.98 -11.92
CA HIS A 318 9.43 10.72 -12.82
C HIS A 318 10.73 11.14 -12.11
N TRP A 319 11.81 11.33 -12.86
CA TRP A 319 13.11 11.79 -12.34
C TRP A 319 13.19 13.30 -12.10
N GLU A 320 12.10 14.02 -12.37
CA GLU A 320 11.96 15.47 -12.10
C GLU A 320 10.82 15.68 -11.12
N SER A 321 10.91 16.75 -10.33
CA SER A 321 9.84 17.16 -9.43
C SER A 321 8.70 17.80 -10.24
N HIS A 322 7.46 17.51 -9.86
CA HIS A 322 6.26 17.99 -10.55
C HIS A 322 5.28 18.63 -9.59
N LYS A 323 4.42 19.50 -10.14
CA LYS A 323 3.30 20.09 -9.40
C LYS A 323 2.03 19.31 -9.71
N LEU A 324 1.36 18.83 -8.67
CA LEU A 324 0.08 18.13 -8.78
C LEU A 324 -1.01 18.95 -8.11
N ALA A 325 -2.20 18.97 -8.70
CA ALA A 325 -3.33 19.65 -8.11
C ALA A 325 -3.80 18.93 -6.84
N LEU A 326 -4.06 19.71 -5.81
CA LEU A 326 -4.62 19.28 -4.54
C LEU A 326 -6.12 19.60 -4.53
N PRO A 327 -7.01 18.61 -4.64
CA PRO A 327 -8.45 18.84 -4.73
C PRO A 327 -9.00 19.53 -3.48
N LYS A 328 -9.97 20.41 -3.68
CA LYS A 328 -10.60 21.14 -2.58
C LYS A 328 -11.50 20.20 -1.78
N LEU A 329 -11.32 20.21 -0.46
CA LEU A 329 -12.18 19.50 0.49
C LEU A 329 -13.44 20.33 0.82
N SER A 330 -14.29 19.78 1.69
CA SER A 330 -15.41 20.51 2.29
C SER A 330 -14.91 21.78 3.01
N ARG A 331 -15.80 22.77 3.24
CA ARG A 331 -15.39 24.10 3.74
C ARG A 331 -14.66 24.09 5.09
N ASP A 332 -14.84 23.04 5.88
CA ASP A 332 -14.33 22.93 7.24
C ASP A 332 -13.13 21.97 7.35
N GLU A 333 -12.57 21.53 6.23
CA GLU A 333 -11.46 20.58 6.20
C GLU A 333 -10.24 21.12 5.44
N LYS A 334 -9.06 20.67 5.86
CA LYS A 334 -7.78 20.95 5.19
C LYS A 334 -6.95 19.69 5.06
N TRP A 335 -6.07 19.69 4.07
CA TRP A 335 -5.06 18.66 3.90
C TRP A 335 -3.87 18.91 4.82
N VAL A 336 -3.41 17.86 5.49
CA VAL A 336 -2.19 17.86 6.31
C VAL A 336 -1.24 16.79 5.77
N LYS A 337 -0.01 17.17 5.43
CA LYS A 337 1.03 16.22 4.99
C LYS A 337 1.49 15.35 6.15
N ILE A 338 1.24 14.05 6.07
CA ILE A 338 1.59 13.08 7.13
C ILE A 338 2.86 12.29 6.80
N SER A 339 3.20 12.11 5.53
CA SER A 339 4.45 11.46 5.13
C SER A 339 4.93 11.94 3.76
N ASP A 340 6.24 11.84 3.53
CA ASP A 340 6.87 12.06 2.25
C ASP A 340 8.12 11.18 2.18
N THR A 341 8.23 10.35 1.15
CA THR A 341 9.36 9.41 1.02
C THR A 341 10.70 10.11 0.79
N SER A 342 10.70 11.37 0.37
CA SER A 342 11.89 12.21 0.24
C SER A 342 12.42 12.73 1.58
N LEU A 343 11.61 12.67 2.65
CA LEU A 343 11.95 13.17 3.97
C LEU A 343 12.40 12.04 4.90
N SER A 344 13.18 12.41 5.91
CA SER A 344 13.56 11.48 6.98
C SER A 344 12.37 11.11 7.86
N VAL A 345 12.45 9.95 8.52
CA VAL A 345 11.42 9.48 9.45
C VAL A 345 11.25 10.37 10.68
N ASP A 346 12.23 11.19 11.03
CA ASP A 346 12.10 12.21 12.08
C ASP A 346 10.99 13.22 11.78
N ALA A 347 10.62 13.33 10.50
CA ALA A 347 9.49 14.14 10.12
C ALA A 347 8.16 13.48 10.55
N LEU A 348 8.03 12.14 10.53
CA LEU A 348 6.78 11.40 10.76
C LEU A 348 6.06 11.77 12.07
N PRO A 349 4.71 11.72 12.10
CA PRO A 349 3.96 11.98 13.33
C PRO A 349 4.25 10.91 14.39
N GLN A 350 4.67 11.34 15.58
CA GLN A 350 5.08 10.42 16.65
C GLN A 350 3.86 9.79 17.36
N ASN A 351 2.92 10.59 17.87
CA ASN A 351 1.86 10.10 18.77
C ASN A 351 0.44 10.52 18.38
N GLU A 352 0.28 11.59 17.60
CA GLU A 352 -1.01 12.00 17.04
C GLU A 352 -0.76 12.46 15.60
N TRP A 353 -1.76 12.35 14.72
CA TRP A 353 -1.74 12.94 13.38
C TRP A 353 -1.75 14.50 13.41
N GLU A 354 -1.32 15.10 14.52
CA GLU A 354 -1.28 16.54 14.76
C GLU A 354 0.10 17.14 14.46
N ASN A 355 0.06 18.38 13.97
CA ASN A 355 1.17 19.34 13.86
C ASN A 355 2.25 19.04 12.82
N ARG A 356 1.88 19.10 11.54
CA ARG A 356 2.79 19.60 10.50
C ARG A 356 2.14 20.64 9.61
N GLN A 357 3.00 21.40 8.92
CA GLN A 357 2.69 22.54 8.07
C GLN A 357 1.34 22.36 7.37
N GLU A 358 0.37 23.19 7.76
CA GLU A 358 -0.80 23.41 6.92
C GLU A 358 -0.25 23.93 5.59
N GLU A 359 -0.45 23.17 4.51
CA GLU A 359 -0.24 23.76 3.20
C GLU A 359 -1.31 24.85 3.04
N GLY A 360 -0.85 26.04 2.65
CA GLY A 360 -1.73 27.17 2.37
C GLY A 360 -2.74 26.82 1.29
N ASP A 361 -3.69 27.72 1.05
CA ASP A 361 -4.82 27.58 0.11
C ASP A 361 -4.39 27.42 -1.37
N ASP A 362 -3.13 27.09 -1.66
CA ASP A 362 -2.50 27.10 -2.98
C ASP A 362 -2.96 25.95 -3.90
N HIS A 363 -3.86 25.06 -3.46
CA HIS A 363 -4.50 24.01 -4.27
C HIS A 363 -3.54 23.16 -5.13
N VAL A 364 -2.25 23.15 -4.80
CA VAL A 364 -1.18 22.52 -5.57
C VAL A 364 -0.11 22.05 -4.60
N VAL A 365 0.38 20.83 -4.79
CA VAL A 365 1.50 20.27 -4.05
C VAL A 365 2.68 20.02 -4.96
N THR A 366 3.89 20.14 -4.43
CA THR A 366 5.11 19.73 -5.14
C THR A 366 5.44 18.28 -4.76
N ALA A 367 5.37 17.38 -5.73
CA ALA A 367 5.85 16.01 -5.61
C ALA A 367 7.31 15.97 -6.08
N ASP A 368 8.22 15.65 -5.17
CA ASP A 368 9.65 15.54 -5.51
C ASP A 368 9.89 14.40 -6.53
N CYS A 369 11.06 14.39 -7.15
CA CYS A 369 11.44 13.31 -8.06
C CYS A 369 11.43 11.97 -7.32
N ARG A 370 10.83 10.96 -7.95
CA ARG A 370 10.74 9.59 -7.44
C ARG A 370 10.23 9.56 -6.00
N SER A 371 9.16 10.27 -5.67
CA SER A 371 8.63 10.32 -4.31
C SER A 371 7.12 10.01 -4.26
N ILE A 372 6.69 9.66 -3.05
CA ILE A 372 5.29 9.53 -2.68
C ILE A 372 5.07 10.40 -1.45
N SER A 373 4.12 11.31 -1.52
CA SER A 373 3.70 12.16 -0.40
C SER A 373 2.25 11.85 -0.06
N VAL A 374 1.96 11.65 1.22
CA VAL A 374 0.62 11.30 1.72
C VAL A 374 0.10 12.43 2.58
N TYR A 375 -1.13 12.83 2.32
CA TYR A 375 -1.86 13.86 3.03
C TYR A 375 -3.16 13.27 3.55
N MET A 376 -3.60 13.77 4.70
CA MET A 376 -4.82 13.35 5.37
C MET A 376 -5.72 14.57 5.59
N SER A 377 -7.03 14.40 5.43
CA SER A 377 -8.00 15.45 5.73
C SER A 377 -8.11 15.62 7.25
N LYS A 378 -8.21 16.88 7.69
CA LYS A 378 -8.45 17.22 9.09
C LYS A 378 -9.48 18.34 9.18
N LYS A 379 -10.44 18.19 10.09
CA LYS A 379 -11.42 19.23 10.41
C LYS A 379 -10.71 20.42 11.08
N CYS A 380 -10.93 21.62 10.57
CA CYS A 380 -10.48 22.85 11.19
C CYS A 380 -11.28 23.08 12.48
N LYS A 381 -10.62 23.21 13.63
CA LYS A 381 -11.28 23.69 14.84
C LYS A 381 -11.79 25.11 14.55
N GLU A 382 -13.09 25.36 14.75
CA GLU A 382 -13.65 26.72 14.64
C GLU A 382 -12.83 27.67 15.52
N THR A 383 -11.97 28.48 14.92
CA THR A 383 -11.56 29.72 15.56
C THR A 383 -12.83 30.52 15.75
N LYS A 384 -13.29 30.66 16.99
CA LYS A 384 -14.32 31.63 17.42
C LYS A 384 -13.87 33.01 16.94
N SER A 385 -14.18 33.35 15.69
CA SER A 385 -13.99 34.69 15.18
C SER A 385 -14.92 35.57 16.00
N GLY A 386 -14.31 36.51 16.73
CA GLY A 386 -15.02 37.40 17.63
C GLY A 386 -16.21 38.01 16.92
N LYS A 387 -17.40 37.87 17.53
CA LYS A 387 -18.59 38.62 17.15
C LYS A 387 -18.17 40.10 17.04
N LYS A 388 -18.01 40.60 15.82
CA LYS A 388 -18.14 42.02 15.55
C LYS A 388 -19.57 42.36 15.89
N GLU A 389 -19.78 42.92 17.08
CA GLU A 389 -21.02 43.61 17.43
C GLU A 389 -21.34 44.59 16.31
N ARG A 390 -22.39 44.26 15.54
CA ARG A 390 -23.05 45.23 14.67
C ARG A 390 -23.66 46.29 15.60
N ARG A 391 -22.95 47.40 15.79
CA ARG A 391 -23.54 48.64 16.29
C ARG A 391 -24.64 49.06 15.31
N SER A 392 -25.88 48.95 15.76
CA SER A 392 -27.07 49.47 15.10
C SER A 392 -26.97 51.00 14.98
N PRO A 393 -27.37 51.61 13.84
CA PRO A 393 -27.44 53.06 13.75
C PRO A 393 -28.65 53.57 14.53
N ALA A 394 -28.41 54.57 15.38
CA ALA A 394 -29.42 55.24 16.18
C ALA A 394 -30.48 55.90 15.29
N ARG A 395 -31.76 55.60 15.57
CA ARG A 395 -32.93 56.32 15.04
C ARG A 395 -32.93 57.75 15.57
N SER A 396 -32.68 58.73 14.70
CA SER A 396 -32.98 60.14 14.96
C SER A 396 -34.50 60.36 14.94
N GLN A 397 -35.11 60.56 16.10
CA GLN A 397 -36.47 61.08 16.22
C GLN A 397 -36.47 62.56 15.83
N GLY A 398 -36.98 62.86 14.63
CA GLY A 398 -37.31 64.22 14.22
C GLY A 398 -38.54 64.71 14.98
N LYS A 399 -38.35 65.75 15.81
CA LYS A 399 -39.43 66.59 16.33
C LYS A 399 -40.08 67.36 15.19
N LYS A 400 -41.37 67.11 14.94
CA LYS A 400 -42.23 67.98 14.12
C LYS A 400 -42.71 69.14 14.98
N ASP A 401 -42.18 70.34 14.73
CA ASP A 401 -42.89 71.58 15.00
C ASP A 401 -43.74 71.92 13.77
N LYS A 402 -45.07 71.97 13.96
CA LYS A 402 -46.00 72.61 13.01
C LYS A 402 -46.64 73.78 13.74
N SER A 403 -46.14 74.98 13.42
CA SER A 403 -46.81 76.24 13.66
C SER A 403 -47.95 76.46 12.65
N LYS A 404 -48.96 77.15 13.16
CA LYS A 404 -50.26 77.59 12.63
C LYS A 404 -50.27 78.37 11.30
N GLU A 405 -51.47 78.37 10.70
CA GLU A 405 -52.13 79.43 9.89
C GLU A 405 -51.46 79.77 8.54
N ARG A 406 -52.11 79.66 7.37
CA ARG A 406 -53.43 80.16 6.94
C ARG A 406 -53.99 79.35 5.78
#